data_AF-A0A9N9NWA9-F1
#
_entry.id   AF-A0A9N9NWA9-F1
#
_cell.length_a   1.000
_cell.length_b   1.000
_cell.length_c   1.000
_cell.angle_alpha   90.00
_cell.angle_beta   90.00
_cell.angle_gamma   90.00
#
_symmetry.space_group_name_H-M   'P 1'
#
loop_
_entity.id
_entity.type
_entity.pdbx_description
1 polymer ?
#
loop_
_entity_poly.entity_id
_entity_poly.type
_entity_poly.pdbx_seq_one_letter_code
_entity_poly.pdbx_strand_id
1 'polypeptide(L)'
;MAEASNSGECNVKCDDPYYEDVTFSTLSPDKIPDPKKFNAKRSTLAIFEDLYSDPPAIQKKIITFFTQGRHKNISSIYVAQKFHKIPIDIRKNATHIVLFNGRGSIRKLADIISPYIDVDP
;
A
#
# COMPACT_ATOMS: atom_id res chain seq x y z
N MET A 1 -55.59 -39.23 16.11
CA MET A 1 -54.48 -38.34 16.53
C MET A 1 -53.23 -38.88 15.84
N ALA A 2 -52.66 -38.12 14.90
CA ALA A 2 -51.50 -38.53 14.11
C ALA A 2 -50.23 -37.90 14.69
N GLU A 3 -49.19 -38.72 14.84
CA GLU A 3 -47.81 -38.30 15.08
C GLU A 3 -47.25 -37.57 13.86
N ALA A 4 -46.42 -36.56 14.12
CA ALA A 4 -45.35 -36.16 13.20
C ALA A 4 -44.18 -35.63 14.04
N SER A 5 -43.22 -36.51 14.33
CA SER A 5 -41.86 -36.15 14.71
C SER A 5 -41.18 -35.50 13.51
N ASN A 6 -40.87 -34.20 13.59
CA ASN A 6 -40.04 -33.54 12.59
C ASN A 6 -38.65 -33.28 13.18
N SER A 7 -37.79 -34.30 13.15
CA SER A 7 -36.35 -34.19 13.37
C SER A 7 -35.72 -33.57 12.12
N GLY A 8 -35.84 -32.25 12.00
CA GLY A 8 -35.12 -31.47 11.00
C GLY A 8 -33.96 -30.75 11.67
N GLU A 9 -32.86 -31.45 11.96
CA GLU A 9 -31.59 -30.76 12.17
C GLU A 9 -31.20 -30.09 10.85
N CYS A 10 -31.36 -28.77 10.78
CA CYS A 10 -30.80 -27.97 9.71
C CYS A 10 -29.28 -27.94 9.90
N ASN A 11 -28.61 -28.98 9.39
CA ASN A 11 -27.16 -29.02 9.25
C ASN A 11 -26.75 -28.06 8.12
N VAL A 12 -26.90 -26.76 8.36
CA VAL A 12 -26.17 -25.76 7.59
C VAL A 12 -24.70 -26.03 7.89
N LYS A 13 -23.97 -26.56 6.91
CA LYS A 13 -22.52 -26.56 6.94
C LYS A 13 -22.12 -25.08 6.89
N CYS A 14 -21.96 -24.46 8.06
CA CYS A 14 -21.30 -23.18 8.15
C CYS A 14 -19.89 -23.42 7.62
N ASP A 15 -19.56 -22.86 6.46
CA ASP A 15 -18.19 -22.88 5.97
C ASP A 15 -17.29 -22.36 7.08
N ASP A 16 -16.18 -23.05 7.34
CA ASP A 16 -15.20 -22.61 8.31
C ASP A 16 -14.85 -21.14 7.99
N PRO A 17 -14.82 -20.23 8.99
CA PRO A 17 -14.50 -18.85 8.74
C PRO A 17 -13.15 -18.74 8.03
N TYR A 18 -13.16 -18.10 6.86
CA TYR A 18 -11.94 -17.81 6.10
C TYR A 18 -11.05 -16.87 6.92
N TYR A 19 -9.93 -17.39 7.41
CA TYR A 19 -8.89 -16.61 8.07
C TYR A 19 -7.68 -16.50 7.17
N GLU A 20 -7.32 -15.27 6.79
CA GLU A 20 -6.03 -14.98 6.17
C GLU A 20 -4.93 -14.94 7.23
N ASP A 21 -3.75 -15.52 6.92
CA ASP A 21 -2.55 -15.37 7.74
C ASP A 21 -1.94 -13.96 7.54
N VAL A 22 -2.46 -12.99 8.30
CA VAL A 22 -2.01 -11.59 8.25
C VAL A 22 -1.08 -11.28 9.42
N THR A 23 0.07 -10.69 9.11
CA THR A 23 1.07 -10.27 10.10
C THR A 23 1.32 -8.78 10.01
N PHE A 24 1.32 -8.08 11.14
CA PHE A 24 1.66 -6.66 11.24
C PHE A 24 3.00 -6.47 11.94
N SER A 25 3.80 -5.53 11.44
CA SER A 25 5.05 -5.15 12.10
C SER A 25 5.36 -3.68 11.85
N THR A 26 5.97 -3.04 12.84
CA THR A 26 6.49 -1.67 12.75
C THR A 26 8.00 -1.74 12.78
N LEU A 27 8.65 -1.05 11.85
CA LEU A 27 10.11 -1.01 11.74
C LEU A 27 10.60 0.42 11.90
N SER A 28 11.72 0.60 12.59
CA SER A 28 12.42 1.88 12.55
C SER A 28 13.06 2.11 11.17
N PRO A 29 13.27 3.36 10.74
CA PRO A 29 13.81 3.66 9.40
C PRO A 29 15.13 2.93 9.09
N ASP A 30 16.02 2.80 10.08
CA ASP A 30 17.30 2.11 9.91
C ASP A 30 17.15 0.61 9.59
N LYS A 31 16.03 0.02 10.04
CA LYS A 31 15.70 -1.40 9.88
C LYS A 31 14.90 -1.73 8.63
N ILE A 32 14.66 -0.75 7.73
CA ILE A 32 13.99 -0.99 6.45
C ILE A 32 14.77 -2.09 5.68
N PRO A 33 14.15 -3.24 5.39
CA PRO A 33 14.80 -4.34 4.70
C PRO A 33 14.94 -4.08 3.19
N ASP A 34 15.83 -4.82 2.53
CA ASP A 34 15.90 -4.85 1.07
C ASP A 34 14.68 -5.62 0.52
N PRO A 35 13.90 -5.05 -0.42
CA PRO A 35 12.79 -5.73 -1.10
C PRO A 35 13.14 -7.13 -1.63
N LYS A 36 14.39 -7.35 -2.06
CA LYS A 36 14.85 -8.64 -2.58
C LYS A 36 14.78 -9.78 -1.58
N LYS A 37 14.78 -9.47 -0.28
CA LYS A 37 14.71 -10.44 0.83
C LYS A 37 13.29 -10.94 1.09
N PHE A 38 12.27 -10.32 0.51
CA PHE A 38 10.88 -10.75 0.68
C PHE A 38 10.58 -12.00 -0.16
N ASN A 39 9.67 -12.82 0.38
CA ASN A 39 9.13 -13.97 -0.32
C ASN A 39 8.00 -13.53 -1.26
N ALA A 40 8.21 -13.66 -2.57
CA ALA A 40 7.21 -13.26 -3.57
C ALA A 40 5.88 -14.03 -3.49
N LYS A 41 5.84 -15.19 -2.81
CA LYS A 41 4.60 -15.94 -2.57
C LYS A 41 3.69 -15.31 -1.53
N ARG A 42 4.21 -14.40 -0.70
CA ARG A 42 3.45 -13.67 0.33
C ARG A 42 3.31 -12.22 -0.11
N SER A 43 2.08 -11.75 -0.24
CA SER A 43 1.82 -10.32 -0.48
C SER A 43 2.29 -9.51 0.71
N THR A 44 2.92 -8.36 0.45
CA THR A 44 3.37 -7.44 1.48
C THR A 44 2.90 -6.04 1.15
N LEU A 45 2.37 -5.33 2.15
CA LEU A 45 2.10 -3.89 2.07
C LEU A 45 3.13 -3.14 2.91
N ALA A 46 3.98 -2.33 2.28
CA ALA A 46 4.92 -1.44 2.95
C ALA A 46 4.34 -0.02 3.01
N ILE A 47 4.23 0.54 4.21
CA ILE A 47 3.72 1.90 4.43
C ILE A 47 4.86 2.74 5.03
N PHE A 48 5.21 3.82 4.33
CA PHE A 48 6.24 4.77 4.73
C PHE A 48 5.59 6.08 5.14
N GLU A 49 5.43 6.30 6.44
CA GLU A 49 4.76 7.46 7.01
C GLU A 49 5.77 8.50 7.52
N ASP A 50 5.64 9.74 7.07
CA ASP A 50 6.40 10.91 7.53
C ASP A 50 7.94 10.78 7.49
N LEU A 51 8.46 9.97 6.57
CA LEU A 51 9.90 9.73 6.47
C LEU A 51 10.63 10.76 5.60
N TYR A 52 9.97 11.77 5.04
CA TYR A 52 10.63 12.71 4.11
C TYR A 52 11.87 13.41 4.71
N SER A 53 11.84 13.70 6.00
CA SER A 53 12.91 14.40 6.70
C SER A 53 14.10 13.49 7.06
N ASP A 54 13.97 12.18 6.83
CA ASP A 54 15.04 11.23 7.13
C ASP A 54 16.22 11.36 6.17
N PRO A 55 17.43 10.90 6.59
CA PRO A 55 18.63 11.00 5.78
C PRO A 55 18.47 10.40 4.37
N PRO A 56 19.23 10.89 3.37
CA PRO A 56 19.18 10.38 2.00
C PRO A 56 19.39 8.86 1.89
N ALA A 57 20.17 8.27 2.81
CA ALA A 57 20.37 6.82 2.88
C ALA A 57 19.05 6.05 3.14
N ILE A 58 18.16 6.60 3.97
CA ILE A 58 16.83 6.05 4.23
C ILE A 58 15.94 6.21 2.99
N GLN A 59 15.90 7.41 2.38
CA GLN A 59 15.13 7.63 1.15
C GLN A 59 15.55 6.66 0.05
N LYS A 60 16.85 6.38 -0.09
CA LYS A 60 17.38 5.42 -1.06
C LYS A 60 16.84 4.01 -0.82
N LYS A 61 16.72 3.57 0.44
CA LYS A 61 16.07 2.29 0.77
C LYS A 61 14.60 2.31 0.35
N ILE A 62 13.86 3.36 0.66
CA ILE A 62 12.42 3.48 0.31
C ILE A 62 12.22 3.43 -1.22
N ILE A 63 13.06 4.13 -2.00
CA ILE A 63 12.99 4.12 -3.48
C ILE A 63 13.07 2.69 -4.05
N THR A 64 13.81 1.78 -3.43
CA THR A 64 13.88 0.38 -3.89
C THR A 64 12.54 -0.34 -3.82
N PHE A 65 11.66 0.02 -2.88
CA PHE A 65 10.33 -0.57 -2.79
C PHE A 65 9.43 -0.16 -3.97
N PHE A 66 9.53 1.10 -4.41
CA PHE A 66 8.75 1.60 -5.54
C PHE A 66 9.29 1.12 -6.89
N THR A 67 10.60 0.91 -7.00
CA THR A 67 11.25 0.49 -8.26
C THR A 67 11.31 -1.03 -8.43
N GLN A 68 11.51 -1.80 -7.36
CA GLN A 68 11.78 -3.25 -7.41
C GLN A 68 10.75 -4.10 -6.64
N GLY A 69 9.94 -3.50 -5.77
CA GLY A 69 9.02 -4.23 -4.89
C GLY A 69 7.98 -5.08 -5.63
N ARG A 70 7.53 -4.63 -6.81
CA ARG A 70 6.53 -5.36 -7.62
C ARG A 70 6.98 -6.78 -7.99
N HIS A 71 8.27 -6.99 -8.26
CA HIS A 71 8.82 -8.32 -8.56
C HIS A 71 8.80 -9.27 -7.36
N LYS A 72 8.51 -8.75 -6.15
CA LYS A 72 8.46 -9.49 -4.89
C LYS A 72 7.08 -9.45 -4.25
N ASN A 73 6.04 -9.12 -5.03
CA ASN A 73 4.66 -9.01 -4.57
C ASN A 73 4.49 -7.99 -3.42
N ILE A 74 5.24 -6.89 -3.49
CA ILE A 74 5.18 -5.80 -2.52
C ILE A 74 4.44 -4.61 -3.11
N SER A 75 3.35 -4.23 -2.47
CA SER A 75 2.67 -2.95 -2.68
C SER A 75 3.24 -1.92 -1.70
N SER A 76 3.42 -0.67 -2.16
CA SER A 76 4.07 0.37 -1.37
C SER A 76 3.23 1.65 -1.33
N ILE A 77 3.11 2.22 -0.14
CA ILE A 77 2.43 3.50 0.12
C ILE A 77 3.43 4.46 0.75
N TYR A 78 3.54 5.67 0.21
CA TYR A 78 4.31 6.76 0.79
C TYR A 78 3.37 7.87 1.22
N VAL A 79 3.38 8.21 2.50
CA VAL A 79 2.52 9.25 3.07
C VAL A 79 3.35 10.49 3.33
N ALA A 80 2.93 11.62 2.75
CA ALA A 80 3.64 12.89 2.89
C ALA A 80 2.65 14.07 2.96
N GLN A 81 3.05 15.12 3.68
CA GLN A 81 2.27 16.35 3.78
C GLN A 81 2.24 17.19 2.48
N LYS A 82 3.29 17.09 1.66
CA LYS A 82 3.42 17.88 0.43
C LYS A 82 3.92 17.00 -0.71
N PHE A 83 3.21 16.99 -1.83
CA PHE A 83 3.57 16.18 -3.01
C PHE A 83 4.99 16.47 -3.52
N HIS A 84 5.37 17.74 -3.63
CA HIS A 84 6.68 18.13 -4.16
C HIS A 84 7.86 17.78 -3.23
N LYS A 85 7.59 17.38 -1.97
CA LYS A 85 8.61 16.84 -1.08
C LYS A 85 8.92 15.37 -1.38
N ILE A 86 8.01 14.64 -2.01
CA ILE A 86 8.22 13.22 -2.33
C ILE A 86 9.35 13.10 -3.37
N PRO A 87 10.34 12.20 -3.16
CA PRO A 87 11.37 11.89 -4.14
C PRO A 87 10.80 11.66 -5.55
N ILE A 88 11.45 12.21 -6.57
CA ILE A 88 10.98 12.12 -7.97
C ILE A 88 10.82 10.66 -8.39
N ASP A 89 11.75 9.79 -8.00
CA ASP A 89 11.70 8.35 -8.34
C ASP A 89 10.45 7.68 -7.78
N ILE A 90 10.01 8.04 -6.58
CA ILE A 90 8.77 7.53 -5.99
C ILE A 90 7.57 8.04 -6.79
N ARG A 91 7.54 9.34 -7.15
CA ARG A 91 6.44 9.94 -7.93
C ARG A 91 6.29 9.32 -9.32
N LYS A 92 7.41 9.06 -10.02
CA LYS A 92 7.42 8.44 -11.35
C LYS A 92 6.98 6.97 -11.33
N ASN A 93 7.25 6.27 -10.23
CA ASN A 93 6.91 4.85 -10.10
C ASN A 93 5.57 4.61 -9.40
N ALA A 94 4.89 5.64 -8.90
CA ALA A 94 3.56 5.53 -8.30
C ALA A 94 2.50 5.25 -9.38
N THR A 95 1.66 4.25 -9.14
CA THR A 95 0.49 3.94 -10.01
C THR A 95 -0.76 4.69 -9.58
N HIS A 96 -0.82 5.12 -8.32
CA HIS A 96 -1.97 5.79 -7.73
C HIS A 96 -1.48 6.96 -6.90
N ILE A 97 -2.24 8.06 -6.96
CA ILE A 97 -2.00 9.25 -6.13
C ILE A 97 -3.32 9.55 -5.43
N VAL A 98 -3.29 9.52 -4.11
CA VAL A 98 -4.41 9.92 -3.27
C VAL A 98 -4.10 11.30 -2.72
N LEU A 99 -4.91 12.29 -3.09
CA LEU A 99 -4.79 13.65 -2.61
C LEU A 99 -5.93 13.94 -1.64
N PHE A 100 -5.58 14.33 -0.42
CA PHE A 100 -6.54 14.82 0.56
C PHE A 100 -6.62 16.35 0.46
N ASN A 101 -7.82 16.90 0.66
CA ASN A 101 -8.05 18.35 0.65
C ASN A 101 -7.25 19.02 1.78
N GLY A 102 -6.06 19.51 1.46
CA GLY A 102 -5.31 20.44 2.30
C GLY A 102 -5.77 21.89 2.07
N ARG A 103 -5.25 22.83 2.87
CA ARG A 103 -5.45 24.29 2.68
C ARG A 103 -4.75 24.84 1.41
N GLY A 104 -4.52 24.01 0.39
CA GLY A 104 -3.81 24.35 -0.85
C GLY A 104 -4.73 25.02 -1.88
N SER A 105 -4.14 25.72 -2.86
CA SER A 105 -4.87 26.32 -3.97
C SER A 105 -5.06 25.32 -5.13
N ILE A 106 -6.12 25.52 -5.92
CA ILE A 106 -6.45 24.71 -7.12
C ILE A 106 -5.27 24.66 -8.11
N ARG A 107 -4.49 25.74 -8.23
CA ARG A 107 -3.30 25.78 -9.09
C ARG A 107 -2.27 24.71 -8.72
N LYS A 108 -2.06 24.45 -7.42
CA LYS A 108 -1.15 23.39 -6.96
C LYS A 108 -1.64 22.00 -7.33
N LEU A 109 -2.95 21.79 -7.45
CA LEU A 109 -3.51 20.52 -7.90
C LEU A 109 -3.25 20.31 -9.39
N ALA A 110 -3.43 21.35 -10.21
CA ALA A 110 -3.12 21.30 -11.64
C ALA A 110 -1.66 20.92 -11.89
N ASP A 111 -0.72 21.51 -11.16
CA ASP A 111 0.72 21.19 -11.27
C ASP A 111 1.05 19.74 -10.88
N ILE A 112 0.29 19.15 -9.96
CA ILE A 112 0.45 17.74 -9.55
C ILE A 112 -0.11 16.79 -10.60
N ILE A 113 -1.26 17.15 -11.19
CA ILE A 113 -2.02 16.29 -12.08
C ILE A 113 -1.51 16.35 -13.52
N SER A 114 -1.05 17.52 -14.01
CA SER A 114 -0.59 17.71 -15.41
C SER A 114 0.30 16.57 -15.92
N PRO A 115 1.36 16.16 -15.19
CA PRO A 115 2.27 15.12 -15.66
C PRO A 115 1.64 13.72 -15.83
N TYR A 116 0.42 13.50 -15.33
CA TYR A 116 -0.29 12.22 -15.40
C TYR A 116 -1.47 12.25 -16.38
N ILE A 117 -1.85 13.42 -16.89
CA ILE A 117 -2.93 13.61 -17.88
C ILE A 117 -2.39 13.96 -19.26
N ASP A 118 -1.15 14.45 -19.34
CA ASP A 118 -0.49 14.71 -20.60
C ASP A 118 -0.17 13.36 -21.26
N VAL A 119 -1.03 13.00 -22.21
CA VAL A 119 -0.85 11.88 -23.14
C VAL A 119 0.40 12.20 -23.95
N ASP A 120 1.44 11.36 -23.87
CA ASP A 120 2.55 11.41 -24.83
C ASP A 120 1.94 11.38 -26.25
N PRO A 121 2.29 12.32 -27.15
CA PRO A 121 1.80 12.31 -28.53
C PRO A 121 2.21 11.07 -29.32
#